data_AF-A0A6C0DJK0-F1
#
_entry.id   AF-A0A6C0DJK0-F1
#
_cell.length_a   1.000
_cell.length_b   1.000
_cell.length_c   1.000
_cell.angle_alpha   90.00
_cell.angle_beta   90.00
_cell.angle_gamma   90.00
#
_symmetry.space_group_name_H-M   'P 1'
#
loop_
_entity.id
_entity.type
_entity.pdbx_description
1 polymer ?
#
loop_
_entity_poly.entity_id
_entity_poly.type
_entity_poly.pdbx_seq_one_letter_code
_entity_poly.pdbx_strand_id
1 'polypeptide(L)'
;MSHFWSGLTFQQTADRFMPALRAVPSFKPPAGLTLELSEQIPQITEFLKTNFGKVGGPRLCPRLSSTELILTATDLSGQIVGSIRYRLAATFEGRSIHCIDCFCVKQAYRGSGLATALLLTLHELTNERNLRYSIFLKEGRSIPGQIPFYSSTYVYKATTSDPLTMKPIPTDLAVKLADCYRQMNPDTVWIHSPKNPNQVWYLYKNGTQTLFVCIQDSFQEWKGGRIGWLTACFRTGSVSLDRVLSVPGYRWIWSDKVFLNGDEQDWIDDGPFHWYGYQWTSCLRPGKSYAIVV
;
A
#
# COMPACT_ATOMS: atom_id res chain seq x y z
N MET A 1 -15.44 31.41 -13.39
CA MET A 1 -15.81 30.28 -12.53
C MET A 1 -16.54 29.27 -13.38
N SER A 2 -15.87 28.17 -13.77
CA SER A 2 -16.39 27.22 -14.77
C SER A 2 -17.31 26.18 -14.12
N HIS A 3 -18.44 25.96 -14.79
CA HIS A 3 -19.55 25.07 -14.42
C HIS A 3 -19.22 23.56 -14.38
N PHE A 4 -17.95 23.15 -14.32
CA PHE A 4 -17.55 21.74 -14.35
C PHE A 4 -17.59 21.04 -12.98
N TRP A 5 -17.68 21.81 -11.88
CA TRP A 5 -17.63 21.28 -10.51
C TRP A 5 -19.01 21.05 -9.86
N SER A 6 -20.10 21.38 -10.56
CA SER A 6 -21.47 21.29 -10.03
C SER A 6 -22.14 19.92 -10.20
N GLY A 7 -21.45 18.95 -10.82
CA GLY A 7 -21.99 17.62 -11.13
C GLY A 7 -21.45 16.45 -10.27
N LEU A 8 -20.57 16.71 -9.29
CA LEU A 8 -20.03 15.68 -8.39
C LEU A 8 -20.55 15.79 -6.95
N THR A 9 -21.50 16.68 -6.70
CA THR A 9 -22.25 16.76 -5.45
C THR A 9 -23.27 15.63 -5.40
N PHE A 10 -23.10 14.74 -4.40
CA PHE A 10 -24.02 13.67 -3.99
C PHE A 10 -24.19 12.47 -4.94
N GLN A 11 -23.10 11.76 -5.22
CA GLN A 11 -23.20 10.29 -5.32
C GLN A 11 -22.60 9.68 -4.05
N GLN A 12 -23.33 8.78 -3.39
CA GLN A 12 -22.80 8.05 -2.25
C GLN A 12 -21.52 7.30 -2.68
N THR A 13 -20.49 7.29 -1.82
CA THR A 13 -19.21 6.60 -2.08
C THR A 13 -19.38 5.14 -2.48
N ALA A 14 -20.47 4.50 -2.05
CA ALA A 14 -20.84 3.13 -2.40
C ALA A 14 -20.97 2.86 -3.91
N ASP A 15 -21.49 3.82 -4.70
CA ASP A 15 -21.68 3.65 -6.16
C ASP A 15 -20.38 3.85 -6.96
N ARG A 16 -19.32 4.38 -6.32
CA ARG A 16 -18.00 4.63 -6.94
C ARG A 16 -17.08 3.41 -6.94
N PHE A 17 -17.54 2.30 -6.37
CA PHE A 17 -16.77 1.10 -6.02
C PHE A 17 -17.40 -0.19 -6.55
N MET A 18 -17.94 -0.17 -7.77
CA MET A 18 -18.50 -1.37 -8.38
C MET A 18 -17.51 -2.01 -9.37
N PRO A 19 -16.92 -3.18 -9.08
CA PRO A 19 -16.20 -3.96 -10.09
C PRO A 19 -17.16 -4.35 -11.22
N ALA A 20 -16.98 -3.76 -12.39
CA ALA A 20 -17.38 -4.44 -13.62
C ALA A 20 -16.40 -5.60 -13.81
N LEU A 21 -16.90 -6.84 -13.70
CA LEU A 21 -16.08 -8.04 -13.94
C LEU A 21 -15.44 -7.92 -15.32
N ARG A 22 -14.12 -7.76 -15.34
CA ARG A 22 -13.35 -7.81 -16.57
C ARG A 22 -13.21 -9.26 -16.96
N ALA A 23 -13.62 -9.61 -18.18
CA ALA A 23 -13.32 -10.92 -18.73
C ALA A 23 -11.80 -11.15 -18.67
N VAL A 24 -11.38 -12.31 -18.18
CA VAL A 24 -9.98 -12.69 -18.27
C VAL A 24 -9.73 -13.13 -19.72
N PRO A 25 -8.83 -12.46 -20.46
CA PRO A 25 -8.45 -12.96 -21.78
C PRO A 25 -7.81 -14.33 -21.63
N SER A 26 -8.20 -15.27 -22.49
CA SER A 26 -7.51 -16.56 -22.59
C SER A 26 -6.02 -16.32 -22.81
N PHE A 27 -5.18 -16.87 -21.94
CA PHE A 27 -3.74 -16.82 -22.07
C PHE A 27 -3.13 -18.20 -21.84
N LYS A 28 -1.93 -18.41 -22.36
CA LYS A 28 -1.12 -19.58 -22.03
C LYS A 28 0.13 -19.09 -21.30
N PRO A 29 0.51 -19.71 -20.17
CA PRO A 29 1.81 -19.44 -19.57
C PRO A 29 2.94 -19.62 -20.58
N PRO A 30 4.06 -18.88 -20.44
CA PRO A 30 5.25 -19.14 -21.25
C PRO A 30 5.68 -20.60 -21.14
N ALA A 31 6.14 -21.18 -22.25
CA ALA A 31 6.56 -22.57 -22.28
C ALA A 31 7.68 -22.84 -21.25
N GLY A 32 7.61 -23.99 -20.58
CA GLY A 32 8.58 -24.39 -19.57
C GLY A 32 8.44 -23.69 -18.21
N LEU A 33 7.32 -23.01 -17.98
CA LEU A 33 6.96 -22.45 -16.68
C LEU A 33 5.69 -23.11 -16.13
N THR A 34 5.71 -23.43 -14.84
CA THR A 34 4.55 -23.88 -14.08
C THR A 34 4.12 -22.77 -13.14
N LEU A 35 2.83 -22.43 -13.12
CA LEU A 35 2.26 -21.44 -12.21
C LEU A 35 1.32 -22.15 -11.24
N GLU A 36 1.58 -22.01 -9.95
CA GLU A 36 0.81 -22.70 -8.91
C GLU A 36 0.74 -21.90 -7.60
N LEU A 37 -0.32 -22.16 -6.84
CA LEU A 37 -0.38 -21.70 -5.45
C LEU A 37 0.69 -22.43 -4.65
N SER A 38 1.46 -21.67 -3.88
CA SER A 38 2.60 -22.19 -3.16
C SER A 38 2.53 -21.88 -1.67
N GLU A 39 2.83 -22.90 -0.88
CA GLU A 39 2.96 -22.82 0.57
C GLU A 39 4.44 -22.82 1.01
N GLN A 40 5.38 -22.72 0.05
CA GLN A 40 6.83 -22.75 0.28
C GLN A 40 7.35 -21.41 0.81
N ILE A 41 6.83 -20.96 1.95
CA ILE A 41 7.09 -19.63 2.52
C ILE A 41 8.58 -19.28 2.66
N PRO A 42 9.47 -20.17 3.15
CA PRO A 42 10.90 -19.85 3.25
C PRO A 42 11.55 -19.57 1.89
N GLN A 43 11.25 -20.37 0.88
CA GLN A 43 11.80 -20.26 -0.47
C GLN A 43 11.32 -18.98 -1.16
N ILE A 44 10.02 -18.67 -1.01
CA ILE A 44 9.42 -17.44 -1.56
C ILE A 44 10.03 -16.20 -0.89
N THR A 45 10.22 -16.26 0.42
CA THR A 45 10.84 -15.18 1.18
C THR A 45 12.27 -14.90 0.70
N GLU A 46 13.06 -15.95 0.49
CA GLU A 46 14.44 -15.81 0.00
C GLU A 46 14.48 -15.29 -1.44
N PHE A 47 13.58 -15.80 -2.30
CA PHE A 47 13.40 -15.30 -3.66
C PHE A 47 13.11 -13.79 -3.67
N LEU A 48 12.17 -13.34 -2.84
CA LEU A 48 11.79 -11.93 -2.73
C LEU A 48 12.92 -11.07 -2.18
N LYS A 49 13.62 -11.50 -1.13
CA LYS A 49 14.79 -10.78 -0.58
C LYS A 49 15.88 -10.54 -1.62
N THR A 50 16.06 -11.50 -2.52
CA THR A 50 17.11 -11.47 -3.55
C THR A 50 16.70 -10.67 -4.79
N ASN A 51 15.43 -10.74 -5.20
CA ASN A 51 14.98 -10.28 -6.52
C ASN A 51 14.01 -9.08 -6.48
N PHE A 52 13.40 -8.78 -5.33
CA PHE A 52 12.44 -7.69 -5.17
C PHE A 52 13.15 -6.34 -5.00
N GLY A 53 12.61 -5.30 -5.64
CA GLY A 53 13.14 -3.94 -5.55
C GLY A 53 14.31 -3.66 -6.48
N LYS A 54 14.92 -2.48 -6.29
CA LYS A 54 16.07 -2.01 -7.07
C LYS A 54 17.37 -2.48 -6.43
N VAL A 55 18.36 -2.85 -7.25
CA VAL A 55 19.73 -3.13 -6.78
C VAL A 55 20.28 -1.92 -6.00
N GLY A 56 20.74 -2.15 -4.77
CA GLY A 56 21.23 -1.10 -3.86
C GLY A 56 20.13 -0.30 -3.14
N GLY A 57 18.86 -0.61 -3.36
CA GLY A 57 17.73 -0.04 -2.64
C GLY A 57 17.41 -0.77 -1.33
N PRO A 58 16.30 -0.40 -0.67
CA PRO A 58 15.76 -1.15 0.44
C PRO A 58 15.46 -2.61 0.07
N ARG A 59 15.71 -3.53 1.00
CA ARG A 59 15.44 -4.96 0.83
C ARG A 59 14.10 -5.31 1.46
N LEU A 60 13.25 -6.01 0.71
CA LEU A 60 11.99 -6.53 1.22
C LEU A 60 12.25 -7.71 2.20
N CYS A 61 11.63 -7.64 3.37
CA CYS A 61 11.60 -8.64 4.43
C CYS A 61 10.13 -8.99 4.74
N PRO A 62 9.42 -9.65 3.81
CA PRO A 62 7.98 -9.81 3.90
C PRO A 62 7.61 -10.79 5.03
N ARG A 63 6.48 -10.54 5.69
CA ARG A 63 5.81 -11.54 6.54
C ARG A 63 4.73 -12.22 5.71
N LEU A 64 5.00 -13.44 5.27
CA LEU A 64 4.08 -14.26 4.49
C LEU A 64 3.37 -15.26 5.40
N SER A 65 2.13 -15.61 5.06
CA SER A 65 1.33 -16.63 5.76
C SER A 65 0.77 -17.66 4.79
N SER A 66 0.65 -18.92 5.20
CA SER A 66 0.01 -19.98 4.42
C SER A 66 -1.50 -19.77 4.22
N THR A 67 -2.11 -18.87 5.00
CA THR A 67 -3.52 -18.48 4.82
C THR A 67 -3.73 -17.49 3.67
N GLU A 68 -2.66 -16.96 3.09
CA GLU A 68 -2.69 -16.00 1.98
C GLU A 68 -2.63 -16.72 0.64
N LEU A 69 -3.10 -16.09 -0.44
CA LEU A 69 -2.93 -16.64 -1.78
C LEU A 69 -1.58 -16.17 -2.32
N ILE A 70 -0.62 -17.09 -2.40
CA ILE A 70 0.69 -16.79 -2.95
C ILE A 70 0.88 -17.66 -4.18
N LEU A 71 0.88 -17.00 -5.34
CA LEU A 71 1.09 -17.65 -6.63
C LEU A 71 2.56 -17.51 -7.01
N THR A 72 3.21 -18.64 -7.28
CA THR A 72 4.59 -18.68 -7.75
C THR A 72 4.67 -19.23 -9.16
N ALA A 73 5.71 -18.82 -9.88
CA ALA A 73 6.11 -19.45 -11.11
C ALA A 73 7.45 -20.16 -10.93
N THR A 74 7.52 -21.41 -11.36
CA THR A 74 8.73 -22.23 -11.34
C THR A 74 9.18 -22.57 -12.75
N ASP A 75 10.49 -22.64 -12.96
CA ASP A 75 11.08 -23.10 -14.22
C ASP A 75 11.24 -24.64 -14.25
N LEU A 76 11.72 -25.19 -15.37
CA LEU A 76 11.99 -26.62 -15.54
C LEU A 76 13.00 -27.20 -14.53
N SER A 77 13.81 -26.35 -13.89
CA SER A 77 14.74 -26.78 -12.84
C SER A 77 14.11 -26.77 -11.43
N GLY A 78 12.83 -26.39 -11.33
CA GLY A 78 12.10 -26.27 -10.07
C GLY A 78 12.42 -25.00 -9.29
N GLN A 79 13.12 -24.04 -9.89
CA GLN A 79 13.48 -22.79 -9.22
C GLN A 79 12.35 -21.76 -9.32
N ILE A 80 12.09 -21.02 -8.25
CA ILE A 80 11.14 -19.89 -8.27
C ILE A 80 11.72 -18.77 -9.13
N VAL A 81 10.95 -18.37 -10.15
CA VAL A 81 11.31 -17.30 -11.10
C VAL A 81 10.32 -16.14 -11.11
N GLY A 82 9.17 -16.30 -10.43
CA GLY A 82 8.21 -15.25 -10.21
C GLY A 82 7.31 -15.52 -9.00
N SER A 83 6.77 -14.44 -8.42
CA SER A 83 5.86 -14.50 -7.28
C SER A 83 4.87 -13.34 -7.34
N ILE A 84 3.65 -13.57 -6.84
CA ILE A 84 2.66 -12.53 -6.56
C ILE A 84 1.81 -12.98 -5.36
N ARG A 85 1.56 -12.08 -4.42
CA ARG A 85 0.74 -12.34 -3.24
C ARG A 85 -0.58 -11.58 -3.33
N TYR A 86 -1.64 -12.23 -2.86
CA TYR A 86 -2.96 -11.66 -2.66
C TYR A 86 -3.43 -12.00 -1.25
N ARG A 87 -3.61 -10.96 -0.43
CA ARG A 87 -3.96 -11.10 0.99
C ARG A 87 -5.09 -10.17 1.39
N LEU A 88 -5.86 -10.56 2.39
CA LEU A 88 -6.81 -9.62 3.01
C LEU A 88 -6.02 -8.45 3.61
N ALA A 89 -6.34 -7.24 3.20
CA ALA A 89 -5.66 -6.04 3.66
C ALA A 89 -6.51 -5.30 4.70
N ALA A 90 -7.77 -5.03 4.33
CA ALA A 90 -8.59 -4.05 5.02
C ALA A 90 -10.09 -4.25 4.75
N THR A 91 -10.90 -3.38 5.34
CA THR A 91 -12.29 -3.16 5.01
C THR A 91 -12.49 -1.74 4.49
N PHE A 92 -13.38 -1.60 3.52
CA PHE A 92 -13.78 -0.31 2.95
C PHE A 92 -15.28 -0.35 2.66
N GLU A 93 -16.05 0.59 3.22
CA GLU A 93 -17.52 0.66 3.06
C GLU A 93 -18.23 -0.70 3.30
N GLY A 94 -17.81 -1.42 4.34
CA GLY A 94 -18.35 -2.73 4.71
C GLY A 94 -17.93 -3.90 3.81
N ARG A 95 -17.07 -3.67 2.81
CA ARG A 95 -16.52 -4.71 1.93
C ARG A 95 -15.08 -5.04 2.32
N SER A 96 -14.74 -6.32 2.29
CA SER A 96 -13.35 -6.78 2.44
C SER A 96 -12.53 -6.38 1.22
N ILE A 97 -11.41 -5.69 1.44
CA ILE A 97 -10.44 -5.28 0.42
C ILE A 97 -9.17 -6.10 0.59
N HIS A 98 -8.67 -6.62 -0.51
CA HIS A 98 -7.42 -7.35 -0.58
C HIS A 98 -6.31 -6.49 -1.16
N CYS A 99 -5.07 -6.80 -0.80
CA CYS A 99 -3.89 -6.16 -1.35
C CYS A 99 -3.15 -7.17 -2.23
N ILE A 100 -2.73 -6.71 -3.40
CA ILE A 100 -1.79 -7.41 -4.26
C ILE A 100 -0.42 -6.78 -4.04
N ASP A 101 0.51 -7.57 -3.51
CA ASP A 101 1.88 -7.16 -3.21
C ASP A 101 2.85 -8.33 -3.48
N CYS A 102 4.12 -8.18 -3.11
CA CYS A 102 5.18 -9.16 -3.39
C CYS A 102 5.25 -9.59 -4.87
N PHE A 103 4.85 -8.72 -5.79
CA PHE A 103 4.90 -8.97 -7.22
C PHE A 103 6.34 -8.85 -7.72
N CYS A 104 6.94 -9.97 -8.09
CA CYS A 104 8.34 -10.04 -8.47
C CYS A 104 8.55 -11.00 -9.63
N VAL A 105 9.39 -10.61 -10.59
CA VAL A 105 9.87 -11.46 -11.69
C VAL A 105 11.39 -11.38 -11.72
N LYS A 106 12.02 -12.55 -11.67
CA LYS A 106 13.48 -12.72 -11.77
C LYS A 106 13.99 -12.05 -13.04
N GLN A 107 15.12 -11.35 -12.94
CA GLN A 107 15.61 -10.48 -14.02
C GLN A 107 15.72 -11.20 -15.38
N ALA A 108 16.20 -12.44 -15.39
CA ALA A 108 16.34 -13.26 -16.60
C ALA A 108 15.00 -13.58 -17.31
N TYR A 109 13.87 -13.48 -16.62
CA TYR A 109 12.53 -13.78 -17.13
C TYR A 109 11.72 -12.51 -17.46
N ARG A 110 12.28 -11.32 -17.28
CA ARG A 110 11.60 -10.07 -17.63
C ARG A 110 11.46 -9.98 -19.16
N GLY A 111 10.29 -9.56 -19.64
CA GLY A 111 9.96 -9.52 -21.06
C GLY A 111 9.44 -10.84 -21.65
N SER A 112 9.48 -11.95 -20.90
CA SER A 112 8.96 -13.26 -21.36
C SER A 112 7.43 -13.39 -21.37
N GLY A 113 6.71 -12.39 -20.85
CA GLY A 113 5.27 -12.49 -20.58
C GLY A 113 4.90 -13.10 -19.23
N LEU A 114 5.88 -13.55 -18.42
CA LEU A 114 5.63 -14.14 -17.10
C LEU A 114 4.84 -13.23 -16.15
N ALA A 115 5.15 -11.93 -16.13
CA ALA A 115 4.42 -10.95 -15.33
C ALA A 115 2.92 -10.95 -15.66
N THR A 116 2.58 -11.00 -16.95
CA THR A 116 1.20 -11.08 -17.44
C THR A 116 0.55 -12.39 -17.02
N ALA A 117 1.25 -13.51 -17.17
CA ALA A 117 0.74 -14.83 -16.78
C ALA A 117 0.39 -14.90 -15.29
N LEU A 118 1.27 -14.39 -14.40
CA LEU A 118 1.00 -14.32 -12.96
C LEU A 118 -0.24 -13.51 -12.63
N LEU A 119 -0.38 -12.32 -13.25
CA LEU A 119 -1.53 -11.45 -13.04
C LEU A 119 -2.82 -12.11 -13.53
N LEU A 120 -2.84 -12.66 -14.75
CA LEU A 120 -4.04 -13.28 -15.30
C LEU A 120 -4.46 -14.55 -14.53
N THR A 121 -3.51 -15.39 -14.13
CA THR A 121 -3.80 -16.56 -13.28
C THR A 121 -4.40 -16.12 -11.93
N LEU A 122 -3.82 -15.08 -11.31
CA LEU A 122 -4.35 -14.54 -10.06
C LEU A 122 -5.77 -13.97 -10.24
N HIS A 123 -6.04 -13.34 -11.38
CA HIS A 123 -7.35 -12.83 -11.72
C HIS A 123 -8.37 -13.97 -11.82
N GLU A 124 -8.08 -15.03 -12.57
CA GLU A 124 -8.97 -16.21 -12.68
C GLU A 124 -9.30 -16.78 -11.30
N LEU A 125 -8.25 -17.06 -10.51
CA LEU A 125 -8.38 -17.63 -9.18
C LEU A 125 -9.24 -16.77 -8.24
N THR A 126 -9.02 -15.45 -8.25
CA THR A 126 -9.76 -14.54 -7.37
C THR A 126 -11.18 -14.32 -7.83
N ASN A 127 -11.47 -14.39 -9.14
CA ASN A 127 -12.83 -14.38 -9.67
C ASN A 127 -13.61 -15.63 -9.25
N GLU A 128 -13.01 -16.82 -9.38
CA GLU A 128 -13.61 -18.09 -8.96
C GLU A 128 -13.97 -18.09 -7.47
N ARG A 129 -13.11 -17.47 -6.64
CA ARG A 129 -13.32 -17.36 -5.19
C ARG A 129 -14.18 -16.17 -4.77
N ASN A 130 -14.73 -15.40 -5.72
CA ASN A 130 -15.50 -14.19 -5.46
C ASN A 130 -14.74 -13.11 -4.64
N LEU A 131 -13.42 -13.04 -4.79
CA LEU A 131 -12.52 -12.09 -4.13
C LEU A 131 -12.23 -10.91 -5.08
N ARG A 132 -13.21 -10.04 -5.27
CA ARG A 132 -13.21 -9.07 -6.38
C ARG A 132 -12.65 -7.69 -6.04
N TYR A 133 -12.51 -7.38 -4.76
CA TYR A 133 -12.07 -6.07 -4.30
C TYR A 133 -10.60 -6.14 -3.92
N SER A 134 -9.76 -5.63 -4.81
CA SER A 134 -8.31 -5.67 -4.64
C SER A 134 -7.65 -4.36 -5.07
N ILE A 135 -6.67 -3.93 -4.29
CA ILE A 135 -5.81 -2.77 -4.58
C ILE A 135 -4.36 -3.22 -4.70
N PHE A 136 -3.56 -2.41 -5.37
CA PHE A 136 -2.12 -2.56 -5.36
C PHE A 136 -1.43 -1.21 -5.41
N LEU A 137 -0.26 -1.18 -4.79
CA LEU A 137 0.66 -0.05 -4.85
C LEU A 137 1.67 -0.33 -5.97
N LYS A 138 1.90 0.68 -6.80
CA LYS A 138 2.98 0.66 -7.79
C LYS A 138 3.92 1.83 -7.56
N GLU A 139 5.19 1.53 -7.37
CA GLU A 139 6.28 2.50 -7.34
C GLU A 139 6.78 2.85 -8.76
N GLY A 140 7.36 4.05 -8.91
CA GLY A 140 7.92 4.55 -10.16
C GLY A 140 6.85 5.05 -11.12
N ARG A 141 7.08 4.89 -12.44
CA ARG A 141 6.17 5.44 -13.48
C ARG A 141 4.76 4.88 -13.36
N SER A 142 3.74 5.70 -13.61
CA SER A 142 2.36 5.24 -13.70
C SER A 142 2.16 4.22 -14.82
N ILE A 143 1.13 3.37 -14.68
CA ILE A 143 0.74 2.40 -15.72
C ILE A 143 0.08 3.15 -16.89
N PRO A 144 0.60 3.01 -18.12
CA PRO A 144 -0.01 3.64 -19.29
C PRO A 144 -1.47 3.22 -19.46
N GLY A 145 -2.35 4.20 -19.71
CA GLY A 145 -3.78 3.96 -19.96
C GLY A 145 -4.60 3.52 -18.74
N GLN A 146 -4.01 3.41 -17.55
CA GLN A 146 -4.75 3.18 -16.30
C GLN A 146 -4.69 4.43 -15.42
N ILE A 147 -5.84 4.82 -14.86
CA ILE A 147 -5.93 5.97 -13.96
C ILE A 147 -5.80 5.46 -12.52
N PRO A 148 -4.73 5.81 -11.79
CA PRO A 148 -4.65 5.51 -10.37
C PRO A 148 -5.72 6.31 -9.61
N PHE A 149 -6.29 5.73 -8.56
CA PHE A 149 -7.20 6.48 -7.68
C PHE A 149 -6.43 7.38 -6.71
N TYR A 150 -5.15 7.10 -6.47
CA TYR A 150 -4.26 7.98 -5.71
C TYR A 150 -2.84 7.96 -6.28
N SER A 151 -2.17 9.11 -6.28
CA SER A 151 -0.78 9.23 -6.70
C SER A 151 -0.10 10.33 -5.92
N SER A 152 1.14 10.08 -5.54
CA SER A 152 1.99 11.06 -4.87
C SER A 152 3.46 10.69 -5.02
N THR A 153 4.31 11.32 -4.23
CA THR A 153 5.75 11.09 -4.13
C THR A 153 6.11 10.67 -2.71
N TYR A 154 6.92 9.63 -2.59
CA TYR A 154 7.53 9.25 -1.33
C TYR A 154 8.67 10.20 -0.99
N VAL A 155 8.72 10.53 0.29
CA VAL A 155 9.83 11.22 0.94
C VAL A 155 10.29 10.40 2.13
N TYR A 156 11.57 10.53 2.48
CA TYR A 156 12.12 9.85 3.65
C TYR A 156 13.04 10.72 4.47
N LYS A 157 13.10 10.42 5.77
CA LYS A 157 14.02 11.06 6.71
C LYS A 157 14.44 10.07 7.79
N ALA A 158 15.65 10.22 8.30
CA ALA A 158 16.15 9.39 9.39
C ALA A 158 15.41 9.72 10.70
N THR A 159 15.15 8.70 11.51
CA THR A 159 14.64 8.90 12.87
C THR A 159 15.71 9.53 13.76
N THR A 160 15.29 10.26 14.80
CA THR A 160 16.19 10.87 15.78
C THR A 160 16.16 10.12 17.10
N SER A 161 17.20 10.31 17.92
CA SER A 161 17.25 9.79 19.29
C SER A 161 16.62 10.75 20.30
N ASP A 162 15.89 11.76 19.83
CA ASP A 162 15.27 12.76 20.69
C ASP A 162 14.19 12.12 21.58
N PRO A 163 13.86 12.75 22.74
CA PRO A 163 12.77 12.28 23.57
C PRO A 163 11.48 12.13 22.77
N LEU A 164 10.77 11.03 23.02
CA LEU A 164 9.51 10.73 22.34
C LEU A 164 8.52 11.88 22.50
N THR A 165 8.20 12.54 21.39
CA THR A 165 7.27 13.68 21.41
C THR A 165 5.82 13.26 21.22
N MET A 166 5.58 12.08 20.65
CA MET A 166 4.25 11.56 20.35
C MET A 166 3.87 10.42 21.29
N LYS A 167 2.62 10.40 21.77
CA LYS A 167 2.13 9.33 22.64
C LYS A 167 1.50 8.23 21.79
N PRO A 168 1.87 6.94 21.98
CA PRO A 168 1.15 5.85 21.34
C PRO A 168 -0.29 5.81 21.87
N ILE A 169 -1.25 5.48 21.00
CA ILE A 169 -2.66 5.32 21.37
C ILE A 169 -3.18 3.94 20.97
N PRO A 170 -4.13 3.36 21.73
CA PRO A 170 -4.74 2.09 21.37
C PRO A 170 -5.47 2.14 20.03
N THR A 171 -5.38 1.07 19.24
CA THR A 171 -6.00 0.96 17.91
C THR A 171 -7.50 1.23 17.95
N ASP A 172 -8.24 0.72 18.95
CA ASP A 172 -9.68 0.95 19.05
C ASP A 172 -10.04 2.43 19.22
N LEU A 173 -9.21 3.19 19.95
CA LEU A 173 -9.37 4.63 20.09
C LEU A 173 -8.99 5.34 18.79
N ALA A 174 -7.90 4.90 18.15
CA ALA A 174 -7.44 5.45 16.89
C ALA A 174 -8.49 5.34 15.77
N VAL A 175 -9.15 4.17 15.65
CA VAL A 175 -10.23 3.95 14.69
C VAL A 175 -11.39 4.91 14.94
N LYS A 176 -11.81 5.10 16.21
CA LYS A 176 -12.86 6.06 16.57
C LYS A 176 -12.48 7.50 16.19
N LEU A 177 -11.24 7.91 16.46
CA LEU A 177 -10.76 9.25 16.11
C LEU A 177 -10.69 9.47 14.59
N ALA A 178 -10.22 8.47 13.84
CA ALA A 178 -10.20 8.50 12.38
C ALA A 178 -11.63 8.58 11.80
N ASP A 179 -12.58 7.85 12.37
CA ASP A 179 -13.99 7.93 11.99
C ASP A 179 -14.59 9.32 12.26
N CYS A 180 -14.32 9.92 13.42
CA CYS A 180 -14.72 11.31 13.70
C CYS A 180 -14.12 12.29 12.69
N TYR A 181 -12.83 12.13 12.34
CA TYR A 181 -12.19 12.97 11.34
C TYR A 181 -12.86 12.83 9.96
N ARG A 182 -13.17 11.59 9.54
CA ARG A 182 -13.86 11.29 8.29
C ARG A 182 -15.25 11.92 8.23
N GLN A 183 -16.00 11.92 9.34
CA GLN A 183 -17.30 12.60 9.41
C GLN A 183 -17.19 14.11 9.17
N MET A 184 -16.10 14.73 9.63
CA MET A 184 -15.83 16.16 9.40
C MET A 184 -15.21 16.44 8.01
N ASN A 185 -14.57 15.44 7.39
CA ASN A 185 -13.85 15.54 6.13
C ASN A 185 -14.26 14.40 5.18
N PRO A 186 -15.48 14.45 4.60
CA PRO A 186 -16.07 13.33 3.86
C PRO A 186 -15.29 12.95 2.57
N ASP A 187 -14.43 13.84 2.07
CA ASP A 187 -13.55 13.56 0.92
C ASP A 187 -12.31 12.71 1.27
N THR A 188 -12.15 12.33 2.55
CA THR A 188 -11.04 11.50 3.02
C THR A 188 -11.30 10.03 2.66
N VAL A 189 -10.42 9.43 1.87
CA VAL A 189 -10.46 7.99 1.60
C VAL A 189 -9.87 7.24 2.79
N TRP A 190 -10.66 6.32 3.36
CA TRP A 190 -10.31 5.56 4.56
C TRP A 190 -10.44 4.06 4.31
N ILE A 191 -9.34 3.43 3.91
CA ILE A 191 -9.22 1.96 3.78
C ILE A 191 -8.50 1.49 5.03
N HIS A 192 -9.15 0.72 5.89
CA HIS A 192 -8.60 0.42 7.21
C HIS A 192 -8.84 -1.02 7.64
N SER A 193 -7.95 -1.50 8.49
CA SER A 193 -7.99 -2.85 9.02
C SER A 193 -7.83 -2.79 10.54
N PRO A 194 -8.93 -2.67 11.31
CA PRO A 194 -8.86 -2.48 12.77
C PRO A 194 -8.07 -3.58 13.49
N LYS A 195 -8.01 -4.77 12.91
CA LYS A 195 -7.34 -5.95 13.48
C LYS A 195 -5.93 -6.16 12.94
N ASN A 196 -5.43 -5.31 12.04
CA ASN A 196 -4.09 -5.46 11.50
C ASN A 196 -3.06 -5.14 12.60
N PRO A 197 -2.19 -6.09 12.98
CA PRO A 197 -1.16 -5.83 13.98
C PRO A 197 -0.01 -4.96 13.46
N ASN A 198 0.05 -4.71 12.14
CA ASN A 198 1.05 -3.86 11.50
C ASN A 198 0.70 -2.36 11.53
N GLN A 199 -0.12 -1.92 12.48
CA GLN A 199 -0.45 -0.50 12.62
C GLN A 199 -0.12 -0.04 14.04
N VAL A 200 0.59 1.08 14.14
CA VAL A 200 0.84 1.75 15.41
C VAL A 200 0.45 3.21 15.27
N TRP A 201 -0.42 3.65 16.18
CA TRP A 201 -1.03 4.97 16.15
C TRP A 201 -0.39 5.88 17.17
N TYR A 202 -0.11 7.12 16.77
CA TYR A 202 0.56 8.12 17.60
C TYR A 202 -0.18 9.45 17.59
N LEU A 203 -0.23 10.09 18.76
CA LEU A 203 -0.86 11.39 18.96
C LEU A 203 0.12 12.35 19.62
N TYR A 204 0.38 13.48 18.95
CA TYR A 204 0.98 14.67 19.53
C TYR A 204 -0.12 15.71 19.78
N LYS A 205 -0.09 16.34 20.95
CA LYS A 205 -1.02 17.41 21.31
C LYS A 205 -0.30 18.47 22.14
N ASN A 206 -0.37 19.73 21.70
CA ASN A 206 0.13 20.89 22.43
C ASN A 206 -0.82 22.09 22.23
N GLY A 207 -1.65 22.40 23.23
CA GLY A 207 -2.70 23.42 23.07
C GLY A 207 -3.67 23.09 21.93
N THR A 208 -3.73 23.95 20.91
CA THR A 208 -4.57 23.79 19.71
C THR A 208 -3.91 22.94 18.60
N GLN A 209 -2.61 22.69 18.73
CA GLN A 209 -1.85 21.89 17.78
C GLN A 209 -2.06 20.40 18.05
N THR A 210 -2.52 19.66 17.04
CA THR A 210 -2.69 18.21 17.11
C THR A 210 -2.11 17.56 15.86
N LEU A 211 -1.36 16.48 16.04
CA LEU A 211 -0.90 15.61 14.97
C LEU A 211 -1.19 14.17 15.36
N PHE A 212 -2.05 13.52 14.59
CA PHE A 212 -2.49 12.14 14.78
C PHE A 212 -2.10 11.32 13.53
N VAL A 213 -1.28 10.30 13.71
CA VAL A 213 -0.66 9.56 12.60
C VAL A 213 -0.71 8.05 12.80
N CYS A 214 -0.72 7.31 11.69
CA CYS A 214 -0.48 5.87 11.66
C CYS A 214 0.86 5.59 11.02
N ILE A 215 1.67 4.75 11.69
CA ILE A 215 2.92 4.22 11.15
C ILE A 215 2.78 2.70 11.06
N GLN A 216 3.15 2.15 9.91
CA GLN A 216 3.16 0.72 9.63
C GLN A 216 4.59 0.25 9.34
N ASP A 217 4.90 -1.03 9.58
CA ASP A 217 6.13 -1.60 9.02
C ASP A 217 5.97 -1.66 7.50
N SER A 218 6.91 -1.07 6.76
CA SER A 218 6.94 -1.25 5.30
C SER A 218 7.37 -2.67 4.91
N PHE A 219 7.84 -3.46 5.89
CA PHE A 219 8.53 -4.73 5.71
C PHE A 219 9.79 -4.58 4.87
N GLN A 220 10.44 -3.42 4.94
CA GLN A 220 11.70 -3.17 4.25
C GLN A 220 12.80 -2.73 5.20
N GLU A 221 14.02 -3.14 4.87
CA GLU A 221 15.23 -2.77 5.57
C GLU A 221 16.16 -2.00 4.65
N TRP A 222 16.72 -0.90 5.15
CA TRP A 222 17.71 -0.12 4.43
C TRP A 222 18.80 0.38 5.35
N LYS A 223 20.07 0.21 4.92
CA LYS A 223 21.27 0.57 5.68
C LYS A 223 21.23 0.03 7.13
N GLY A 224 20.82 -1.23 7.29
CA GLY A 224 20.80 -1.91 8.58
C GLY A 224 19.69 -1.47 9.55
N GLY A 225 18.62 -0.85 9.05
CA GLY A 225 17.46 -0.52 9.89
C GLY A 225 16.14 -0.64 9.15
N ARG A 226 15.07 -0.87 9.92
CA ARG A 226 13.70 -0.97 9.40
C ARG A 226 13.16 0.40 8.99
N ILE A 227 12.25 0.39 8.02
CA ILE A 227 11.57 1.58 7.54
C ILE A 227 10.13 1.57 8.05
N GLY A 228 9.73 2.60 8.77
CA GLY A 228 8.33 2.84 9.15
C GLY A 228 7.66 3.64 8.04
N TRP A 229 6.47 3.24 7.62
CA TRP A 229 5.69 3.95 6.62
C TRP A 229 4.51 4.67 7.26
N LEU A 230 4.50 6.00 7.14
CA LEU A 230 3.42 6.85 7.59
C LEU A 230 2.28 6.80 6.57
N THR A 231 1.21 6.07 6.92
CA THR A 231 0.07 5.78 6.03
C THR A 231 -1.19 6.54 6.37
N ALA A 232 -1.20 7.30 7.48
CA ALA A 232 -2.26 8.23 7.84
C ALA A 232 -1.67 9.47 8.52
N CYS A 233 -2.14 10.65 8.14
CA CYS A 233 -1.76 11.92 8.75
C CYS A 233 -2.99 12.82 8.92
N PHE A 234 -3.36 13.08 10.17
CA PHE A 234 -4.44 13.98 10.55
C PHE A 234 -3.86 15.12 11.39
N ARG A 235 -4.06 16.36 10.95
CA ARG A 235 -3.43 17.53 11.54
C ARG A 235 -4.44 18.64 11.81
N THR A 236 -4.31 19.29 12.96
CA THR A 236 -4.95 20.56 13.27
C THR A 236 -3.91 21.57 13.76
N GLY A 237 -3.97 22.79 13.23
CA GLY A 237 -2.95 23.82 13.48
C GLY A 237 -1.65 23.58 12.70
N SER A 238 -0.66 24.45 12.92
CA SER A 238 0.67 24.33 12.30
C SER A 238 1.56 23.45 13.16
N VAL A 239 1.76 22.20 12.73
CA VAL A 239 2.61 21.21 13.41
C VAL A 239 3.51 20.54 12.38
N SER A 240 4.83 20.58 12.61
CA SER A 240 5.78 19.90 11.75
C SER A 240 5.61 18.38 11.82
N LEU A 241 5.79 17.69 10.68
CA LEU A 241 5.77 16.23 10.64
C LEU A 241 6.99 15.63 11.37
N ASP A 242 8.07 16.38 11.57
CA ASP A 242 9.30 15.89 12.21
C ASP A 242 9.10 15.33 13.62
N ARG A 243 7.97 15.63 14.27
CA ARG A 243 7.56 14.96 15.52
C ARG A 243 7.54 13.43 15.41
N VAL A 244 7.22 12.89 14.23
CA VAL A 244 7.19 11.45 13.96
C VAL A 244 8.57 10.80 13.96
N LEU A 245 9.65 11.58 13.81
CA LEU A 245 11.01 11.04 13.72
C LEU A 245 11.53 10.48 15.06
N SER A 246 10.89 10.83 16.17
CA SER A 246 11.19 10.29 17.51
C SER A 246 10.53 8.93 17.80
N VAL A 247 9.79 8.36 16.83
CA VAL A 247 9.06 7.10 17.01
C VAL A 247 10.03 5.90 17.10
N PRO A 248 9.87 5.00 18.09
CA PRO A 248 10.79 3.88 18.27
C PRO A 248 10.61 2.78 17.22
N GLY A 249 11.67 1.98 17.02
CA GLY A 249 11.63 0.72 16.27
C GLY A 249 11.91 0.83 14.76
N TYR A 250 12.09 2.05 14.25
CA TYR A 250 12.45 2.32 12.86
C TYR A 250 13.70 3.19 12.82
N ARG A 251 14.51 3.03 11.76
CA ARG A 251 15.66 3.89 11.48
C ARG A 251 15.31 5.01 10.49
N TRP A 252 14.29 4.76 9.68
CA TRP A 252 13.84 5.63 8.61
C TRP A 252 12.33 5.71 8.65
N ILE A 253 11.79 6.90 8.37
CA ILE A 253 10.36 7.09 8.15
C ILE A 253 10.15 7.42 6.67
N TRP A 254 9.32 6.62 6.01
CA TRP A 254 8.69 6.95 4.75
C TRP A 254 7.39 7.68 4.99
N SER A 255 7.17 8.74 4.23
CA SER A 255 5.93 9.50 4.24
C SER A 255 5.52 9.85 2.82
N ASP A 256 4.25 10.13 2.67
CA ASP A 256 3.76 10.90 1.53
C ASP A 256 4.27 12.34 1.62
N LYS A 257 4.78 12.88 0.51
CA LYS A 257 5.19 14.29 0.41
C LYS A 257 4.06 15.25 0.75
N VAL A 258 2.80 14.93 0.43
CA VAL A 258 1.67 15.81 0.74
C VAL A 258 1.45 16.01 2.24
N PHE A 259 1.91 15.07 3.08
CA PHE A 259 1.80 15.18 4.53
C PHE A 259 2.77 16.20 5.15
N LEU A 260 3.81 16.60 4.41
CA LEU A 260 4.74 17.63 4.84
C LEU A 260 4.09 19.01 4.81
N ASN A 261 3.16 19.26 3.89
CA ASN A 261 2.41 20.51 3.78
C ASN A 261 3.32 21.75 3.69
N GLY A 262 4.36 21.68 2.84
CA GLY A 262 5.34 22.77 2.64
C GLY A 262 6.52 22.77 3.60
N ASP A 263 6.63 21.79 4.49
CA ASP A 263 7.76 21.58 5.41
C ASP A 263 8.67 20.45 4.90
N GLU A 264 9.25 20.63 3.71
CA GLU A 264 10.13 19.63 3.09
C GLU A 264 11.59 19.68 3.57
N GLN A 265 11.90 20.45 4.62
CA GLN A 265 13.27 20.64 5.06
C GLN A 265 13.92 19.31 5.50
N ASP A 266 15.06 18.99 4.87
CA ASP A 266 15.86 17.78 5.08
C ASP A 266 15.14 16.44 4.80
N TRP A 267 13.94 16.48 4.23
CA TRP A 267 13.27 15.29 3.68
C TRP A 267 13.82 15.00 2.29
N ILE A 268 14.14 13.73 2.03
CA ILE A 268 14.74 13.31 0.76
C ILE A 268 13.66 12.71 -0.13
N ASP A 269 13.55 13.19 -1.36
CA ASP A 269 12.67 12.62 -2.38
C ASP A 269 13.14 11.21 -2.76
N ASP A 270 12.24 10.22 -2.69
CA ASP A 270 12.51 8.82 -3.06
C ASP A 270 11.95 8.48 -4.45
N GLY A 271 10.76 8.99 -4.76
CA GLY A 271 10.15 8.84 -6.08
C GLY A 271 8.63 8.72 -6.05
N PRO A 272 7.99 8.70 -7.23
CA PRO A 272 6.54 8.63 -7.34
C PRO A 272 6.00 7.25 -6.99
N PHE A 273 4.77 7.22 -6.50
CA PHE A 273 3.99 6.01 -6.30
C PHE A 273 2.51 6.23 -6.65
N HIS A 274 1.83 5.12 -6.90
CA HIS A 274 0.47 5.11 -7.45
C HIS A 274 -0.34 3.96 -6.87
N TRP A 275 -1.52 4.24 -6.33
CA TRP A 275 -2.48 3.22 -5.93
C TRP A 275 -3.54 2.99 -7.01
N TYR A 276 -3.79 1.71 -7.28
CA TYR A 276 -4.73 1.27 -8.31
C TYR A 276 -5.72 0.27 -7.74
N GLY A 277 -6.93 0.26 -8.30
CA GLY A 277 -7.79 -0.92 -8.27
C GLY A 277 -7.33 -1.92 -9.32
N TYR A 278 -7.36 -3.22 -9.02
CA TYR A 278 -6.92 -4.26 -9.96
C TYR A 278 -8.06 -4.77 -10.85
N GLN A 279 -9.18 -5.16 -10.24
CA GLN A 279 -10.36 -5.75 -10.90
C GLN A 279 -11.53 -4.79 -11.04
N TRP A 280 -11.32 -3.52 -10.73
CA TRP A 280 -12.36 -2.51 -10.71
C TRP A 280 -11.78 -1.15 -11.09
N THR A 281 -12.64 -0.32 -11.67
CA THR A 281 -12.36 1.09 -11.92
C THR A 281 -13.04 1.90 -10.83
N SER A 282 -12.31 2.79 -10.18
CA SER A 282 -12.89 3.79 -9.31
C SER A 282 -12.96 5.14 -10.01
N CYS A 283 -14.01 5.90 -9.71
CA CYS A 283 -13.97 7.36 -9.89
C CYS A 283 -13.51 8.09 -8.62
N LEU A 284 -13.02 7.37 -7.59
CA LEU A 284 -12.40 7.99 -6.44
C LEU A 284 -11.24 8.89 -6.84
N ARG A 285 -11.29 10.11 -6.33
CA ARG A 285 -10.20 11.07 -6.35
C ARG A 285 -10.14 11.67 -4.95
N PRO A 286 -9.34 11.12 -4.01
CA PRO A 286 -9.19 11.72 -2.69
C PRO A 286 -8.68 13.14 -2.86
N GLY A 287 -9.30 14.09 -2.17
CA GLY A 287 -9.00 15.51 -2.36
C GLY A 287 -7.63 15.90 -1.81
N LYS A 288 -7.40 15.66 -0.52
CA LYS A 288 -6.21 16.16 0.20
C LYS A 288 -5.64 15.20 1.26
N SER A 289 -6.37 14.15 1.63
CA SER A 289 -5.96 13.20 2.66
C SER A 289 -6.46 11.81 2.31
N TYR A 290 -5.58 10.83 2.47
CA TYR A 290 -5.96 9.42 2.48
C TYR A 290 -5.43 8.81 3.76
N ALA A 291 -6.06 7.72 4.15
CA ALA A 291 -5.41 6.76 5.00
C ALA A 291 -5.74 5.35 4.53
N ILE A 292 -4.67 4.67 4.13
CA ILE A 292 -4.69 3.31 3.61
C ILE A 292 -3.87 2.49 4.60
N VAL A 293 -4.55 1.86 5.53
CA VAL A 293 -3.96 1.07 6.61
C VAL A 293 -4.14 -0.40 6.27
N VAL A 294 -3.12 -0.96 5.61
CA VAL A 294 -3.16 -2.28 4.93
C VAL A 294 -2.11 -3.25 5.43
#